data_AF-A0A2V8T151-F1
#
_entry.id   AF-A0A2V8T151-F1
#
_cell.length_a   1.000
_cell.length_b   1.000
_cell.length_c   1.000
_cell.angle_alpha   90.00
_cell.angle_beta   90.00
_cell.angle_gamma   90.00
#
_symmetry.space_group_name_H-M   'P 1'
#
loop_
_entity.id
_entity.type
_entity.pdbx_description
1 polymer ?
#
loop_
_entity_poly.entity_id
_entity_poly.type
_entity_poly.pdbx_seq_one_letter_code
_entity_poly.pdbx_strand_id
1 'polypeptide(L)'
;MAKVFQPNAIPDKAFVNEIYQHNLKNLLGTAGLKQLFNAESQADRQLEAAWGIACNWTESSRYELWDSISAGNLIGAIGDPDHGVFQWVKKHW
;
A
#
# COMPACT_ATOMS: atom_id res chain seq x y z
N MET A 1 7.02 -1.45 -13.26
CA MET A 1 7.22 0.01 -13.18
C MET A 1 8.01 0.60 -14.36
N ALA A 2 9.06 -0.04 -14.87
CA ALA A 2 9.85 0.48 -16.01
C ALA A 2 9.12 0.56 -17.39
N LYS A 3 7.93 -0.04 -17.54
CA LYS A 3 7.21 -0.13 -18.83
C LYS A 3 6.36 1.09 -19.17
N VAL A 4 6.07 1.97 -18.20
CA VAL A 4 5.18 3.14 -18.37
C VAL A 4 5.96 4.39 -18.76
N PHE A 5 7.22 4.48 -18.34
CA PHE A 5 8.13 5.55 -18.72
C PHE A 5 8.89 5.16 -19.99
N GLN A 6 8.24 5.33 -21.14
CA GLN A 6 8.91 5.22 -22.44
C GLN A 6 9.80 6.46 -22.65
N PRO A 7 11.05 6.30 -23.14
CA PRO A 7 11.85 7.44 -23.56
C PRO A 7 11.08 8.22 -24.65
N ASN A 8 10.99 9.55 -24.52
CA ASN A 8 10.30 10.48 -25.43
C ASN A 8 8.76 10.54 -25.37
N ALA A 9 8.13 9.99 -24.32
CA ALA A 9 6.72 10.26 -24.03
C ALA A 9 6.60 11.05 -22.72
N ILE A 10 5.81 12.13 -22.71
CA ILE A 10 5.39 12.76 -21.46
C ILE A 10 4.36 11.82 -20.82
N PRO A 11 4.67 11.20 -19.67
CA PRO A 11 3.73 10.32 -19.01
C PRO A 11 2.52 11.13 -18.55
N ASP A 12 1.37 10.48 -18.52
CA ASP A 12 0.12 11.11 -18.10
C ASP A 12 0.32 11.81 -16.73
N LYS A 13 0.01 13.10 -16.67
CA LYS A 13 0.26 13.93 -15.48
C LYS A 13 -0.52 13.41 -14.26
N ALA A 14 -1.70 12.83 -14.46
CA ALA A 14 -2.46 12.23 -13.37
C ALA A 14 -1.77 10.96 -12.87
N PHE A 15 -1.29 10.10 -13.77
CA PHE A 15 -0.49 8.92 -13.39
C PHE A 15 0.77 9.30 -12.61
N VAL A 16 1.49 10.33 -13.08
CA VAL A 16 2.67 10.87 -12.39
C VAL A 16 2.28 11.37 -10.99
N ASN A 17 1.24 12.19 -10.87
CA ASN A 17 0.80 12.69 -9.57
C ASN A 17 0.37 11.57 -8.61
N GLU A 18 -0.32 10.54 -9.11
CA GLU A 18 -0.79 9.41 -8.30
C GLU A 18 0.35 8.61 -7.67
N ILE A 19 1.48 8.43 -8.38
CA ILE A 19 2.66 7.74 -7.83
C ILE A 19 3.47 8.61 -6.86
N TYR A 20 3.42 9.93 -6.99
CA TYR A 20 4.16 10.87 -6.13
C TYR A 20 3.43 11.24 -4.84
N GLN A 21 2.14 10.90 -4.69
CA GLN A 21 1.35 11.25 -3.49
C GLN A 21 1.46 10.25 -2.34
N HIS A 22 2.29 9.20 -2.48
CA HIS A 22 2.49 8.14 -1.48
C HIS A 22 1.17 7.54 -0.93
N ASN A 23 0.10 7.60 -1.72
CA ASN A 23 -1.21 7.06 -1.35
C ASN A 23 -1.24 5.57 -1.69
N LEU A 24 -1.16 4.73 -0.65
CA LEU A 24 -1.07 3.27 -0.82
C LEU A 24 -2.27 2.67 -1.59
N LYS A 25 -3.48 3.23 -1.46
CA LYS A 25 -4.66 2.76 -2.19
C LYS A 25 -4.53 3.02 -3.70
N ASN A 26 -4.02 4.18 -4.07
CA ASN A 26 -3.76 4.53 -5.46
C ASN A 26 -2.62 3.68 -6.03
N LEU A 27 -1.54 3.52 -5.26
CA LEU A 27 -0.38 2.71 -5.64
C LEU A 27 -0.74 1.23 -5.89
N LEU A 28 -1.62 0.65 -5.07
CA LEU A 28 -2.13 -0.70 -5.30
C LEU A 28 -2.89 -0.83 -6.64
N GLY A 29 -3.62 0.23 -7.01
CA GLY A 29 -4.31 0.33 -8.30
C GLY A 29 -3.33 0.46 -9.47
N THR A 30 -2.39 1.39 -9.40
CA THR A 30 -1.41 1.65 -10.48
C THR A 30 -0.43 0.49 -10.66
N ALA A 31 -0.20 -0.32 -9.63
CA ALA A 31 0.56 -1.57 -9.72
C ALA A 31 -0.19 -2.71 -10.42
N GLY A 32 -1.49 -2.56 -10.72
CA GLY A 32 -2.33 -3.61 -11.28
C GLY A 32 -2.70 -4.72 -10.27
N LEU A 33 -2.43 -4.50 -8.99
CA LEU A 33 -2.59 -5.50 -7.93
C LEU A 33 -3.94 -5.43 -7.22
N LYS A 34 -4.71 -4.36 -7.43
CA LYS A 34 -5.98 -4.09 -6.71
C LYS A 34 -7.01 -5.22 -6.78
N GLN A 35 -7.22 -5.82 -7.96
CA GLN A 35 -8.21 -6.89 -8.10
C GLN A 35 -7.80 -8.16 -7.33
N LEU A 36 -6.53 -8.54 -7.44
CA LEU A 36 -5.96 -9.68 -6.73
C LEU A 36 -6.00 -9.45 -5.21
N PHE A 37 -5.57 -8.27 -4.78
CA PHE A 37 -5.63 -7.87 -3.38
C PHE A 37 -7.04 -7.98 -2.81
N ASN A 38 -8.04 -7.42 -3.49
CA ASN A 38 -9.43 -7.46 -3.03
C ASN A 38 -9.96 -8.90 -2.89
N ALA A 39 -9.60 -9.80 -3.80
CA ALA A 39 -10.03 -11.19 -3.73
C ALA A 39 -9.38 -11.93 -2.55
N GLU A 40 -8.07 -11.75 -2.37
CA GLU A 40 -7.33 -12.40 -1.27
C GLU A 40 -7.69 -11.81 0.11
N SER A 41 -7.89 -10.49 0.20
CA SER A 41 -8.33 -9.85 1.46
C SER A 41 -9.75 -10.24 1.85
N GLN A 42 -10.64 -10.53 0.89
CA GLN A 42 -11.98 -11.06 1.20
C GLN A 42 -11.91 -12.48 1.79
N ALA A 43 -10.92 -13.28 1.37
CA ALA A 43 -10.68 -14.62 1.91
C ALA A 43 -9.91 -14.59 3.25
N ASP A 44 -9.14 -13.53 3.50
CA ASP A 44 -8.35 -13.32 4.72
C ASP A 44 -8.75 -12.01 5.42
N ARG A 45 -9.67 -12.14 6.39
CA ARG A 45 -10.14 -10.99 7.18
C ARG A 45 -9.05 -10.30 8.01
N GLN A 46 -7.95 -10.99 8.34
CA GLN A 46 -6.86 -10.38 9.07
C GLN A 46 -6.02 -9.50 8.14
N LEU A 47 -5.79 -9.94 6.89
CA LEU A 47 -5.18 -9.12 5.85
C LEU A 47 -6.04 -7.89 5.54
N GLU A 48 -7.36 -8.04 5.45
CA GLU A 48 -8.27 -6.91 5.26
C GLU A 48 -8.17 -5.88 6.40
N ALA A 49 -8.16 -6.34 7.65
CA ALA A 49 -8.01 -5.47 8.82
C ALA A 49 -6.64 -4.79 8.85
N ALA A 50 -5.56 -5.54 8.56
CA ALA A 50 -4.20 -5.03 8.47
C ALA A 50 -4.09 -3.94 7.40
N TRP A 51 -4.69 -4.15 6.23
CA TRP A 51 -4.79 -3.14 5.19
C TRP A 51 -5.58 -1.92 5.63
N GLY A 52 -6.70 -2.11 6.32
CA GLY A 52 -7.51 -1.03 6.90
C GLY A 52 -6.73 -0.10 7.83
N ILE A 53 -5.63 -0.58 8.43
CA ILE A 53 -4.70 0.21 9.24
C ILE A 53 -3.59 0.80 8.36
N ALA A 54 -2.83 -0.05 7.67
CA ALA A 54 -1.63 0.34 6.94
C ALA A 54 -1.92 1.35 5.83
N CYS A 55 -3.05 1.22 5.13
CA CYS A 55 -3.41 2.09 4.01
C CYS A 55 -3.77 3.53 4.42
N ASN A 56 -3.89 3.81 5.72
CA ASN A 56 -4.13 5.15 6.25
C ASN A 56 -2.84 5.92 6.55
N TRP A 57 -1.68 5.25 6.53
CA TRP A 57 -0.40 5.94 6.66
C TRP A 57 -0.17 6.84 5.45
N THR A 58 0.27 8.06 5.71
CA THR A 58 0.65 9.03 4.69
C THR A 58 2.03 9.60 5.00
N GLU A 59 2.56 10.41 4.10
CA GLU A 59 3.81 11.12 4.36
C GLU A 59 3.78 12.05 5.59
N SER A 60 2.62 12.62 5.94
CA SER A 60 2.48 13.50 7.11
C SER A 60 2.60 12.72 8.41
N SER A 61 2.16 11.45 8.41
CA SER A 61 2.26 10.53 9.55
C SER A 61 3.68 10.39 10.11
N ARG A 62 4.71 10.65 9.29
CA ARG A 62 6.12 10.67 9.71
C ARG A 62 6.44 11.72 10.78
N TYR A 63 5.70 12.82 10.79
CA TYR A 63 5.95 13.96 11.67
C TYR A 63 4.93 14.05 12.81
N GLU A 64 3.99 13.12 12.87
CA GLU A 64 3.00 13.01 13.93
C GLU A 64 3.63 12.36 15.18
N LEU A 65 3.10 12.69 16.35
CA LEU A 65 3.41 11.97 17.58
C LEU A 65 2.45 10.78 17.69
N TRP A 66 3.03 9.59 17.83
CA TRP A 66 2.29 8.35 17.94
C TRP A 66 2.30 7.87 19.38
N ASP A 67 1.11 7.49 19.88
CA ASP A 67 1.06 6.67 21.07
C ASP A 67 1.53 5.23 20.75
N SER A 68 1.97 4.53 21.78
CA SER A 68 2.53 3.17 21.64
C SER A 68 1.54 2.17 21.05
N ILE A 69 0.24 2.33 21.30
CA ILE A 69 -0.78 1.39 20.82
C ILE A 69 -0.97 1.61 19.31
N SER A 70 -1.16 2.86 18.88
CA SER A 70 -1.30 3.19 17.46
C SER A 70 -0.06 2.80 16.65
N ALA A 71 1.14 3.07 17.18
CA ALA A 71 2.38 2.66 16.55
C ALA A 71 2.53 1.14 16.46
N GLY A 72 2.22 0.43 17.56
CA GLY A 72 2.24 -1.04 17.60
C GLY A 72 1.25 -1.66 16.61
N ASN A 73 0.04 -1.11 16.52
CA ASN A 73 -0.98 -1.55 15.56
C ASN A 73 -0.52 -1.37 14.12
N LEU A 74 0.10 -0.23 13.79
CA LEU A 74 0.63 0.02 12.45
C LEU A 74 1.77 -0.94 12.11
N ILE A 75 2.73 -1.11 13.02
CA ILE A 75 3.87 -2.04 12.82
C ILE A 75 3.37 -3.48 12.66
N GLY A 76 2.42 -3.91 13.49
CA GLY A 76 1.79 -5.23 13.40
C GLY A 76 1.06 -5.43 12.07
N ALA A 77 0.19 -4.49 11.69
CA ALA A 77 -0.53 -4.55 10.41
C ALA A 77 0.40 -4.64 9.19
N ILE A 78 1.56 -3.99 9.23
CA ILE A 78 2.54 -4.07 8.15
C ILE A 78 3.31 -5.40 8.22
N GLY A 79 3.83 -5.75 9.40
CA GLY A 79 4.88 -6.76 9.57
C GLY A 79 4.42 -8.14 10.01
N ASP A 80 3.15 -8.33 10.33
CA ASP A 80 2.62 -9.63 10.77
C ASP A 80 3.05 -10.76 9.80
N PRO A 81 3.60 -11.89 10.29
CA PRO A 81 4.17 -12.93 9.44
C PRO A 81 3.17 -13.63 8.53
N ASP A 82 1.91 -13.73 8.95
CA ASP A 82 0.90 -14.54 8.28
C ASP A 82 -0.05 -13.66 7.45
N HIS A 83 -0.43 -12.51 8.01
CA HIS A 83 -1.50 -11.65 7.52
C HIS A 83 -1.04 -10.20 7.24
N GLY A 84 0.24 -9.89 7.47
CA GLY A 84 0.78 -8.55 7.30
C GLY A 84 0.83 -8.12 5.84
N VAL A 85 0.54 -6.83 5.60
CA VAL A 85 0.52 -6.24 4.24
C VAL A 85 1.87 -6.43 3.54
N PHE A 86 2.98 -6.33 4.26
CA PHE A 86 4.31 -6.51 3.66
C PHE A 86 4.54 -7.95 3.17
N GLN A 87 4.06 -8.95 3.90
CA GLN A 87 4.17 -10.35 3.48
C GLN A 87 3.32 -10.62 2.25
N TRP A 88 2.13 -10.02 2.18
CA TRP A 88 1.30 -10.09 0.99
C TRP A 88 2.01 -9.52 -0.24
N VAL A 89 2.55 -8.30 -0.13
CA VAL A 89 3.29 -7.65 -1.24
C VAL A 89 4.45 -8.52 -1.71
N LYS A 90 5.23 -9.10 -0.79
CA LYS A 90 6.35 -10.00 -1.13
C LYS A 90 5.96 -11.27 -1.88
N LYS A 91 4.72 -11.75 -1.77
CA LYS A 91 4.25 -12.92 -2.52
C LYS A 91 3.97 -12.60 -3.99
N HIS A 92 3.73 -11.32 -4.29
CA HIS A 92 3.21 -10.86 -5.58
C HIS A 92 4.17 -9.91 -6.33
N TRP A 93 5.41 -9.74 -5.84
CA TRP A 93 6.50 -8.97 -6.43
C TRP A 93 7.78 -9.81 -6.52
#